data_AF-A0A0P7XI09-F1
#
_entry.id   AF-A0A0P7XI09-F1
#
_cell.length_a   1.000
_cell.length_b   1.000
_cell.length_c   1.000
_cell.angle_alpha   90.00
_cell.angle_beta   90.00
_cell.angle_gamma   90.00
#
_symmetry.space_group_name_H-M   'P 1'
#
loop_
_entity.id
_entity.type
_entity.pdbx_description
1 polymer ?
#
loop_
_entity_poly.entity_id
_entity_poly.type
_entity_poly.pdbx_seq_one_letter_code
_entity_poly.pdbx_strand_id
1 'polypeptide(L)' 'MKKLNLEMLRLSTEEVLERSQMKKITGGYGGTYNYYCTCKGSVGTWYGNYSSPNGALDSISNWCASGYGTCLYGNYQI' A
#
# COMPACT_ATOMS: atom_id res chain seq x y z
N MET A 1 -24.94 30.87 -19.23
CA MET A 1 -23.86 30.08 -18.60
C MET A 1 -23.13 30.96 -17.61
N LYS A 2 -23.09 30.58 -16.33
CA LYS A 2 -22.34 31.33 -15.31
C LYS A 2 -20.85 31.07 -15.56
N LYS A 3 -20.06 32.13 -15.76
CA LYS A 3 -18.60 32.03 -15.93
C LYS A 3 -18.02 31.48 -14.62
N LEU A 4 -17.28 30.38 -14.68
CA LEU A 4 -16.53 29.88 -13.53
C LEU A 4 -15.43 30.89 -13.19
N ASN A 5 -15.42 31.38 -11.94
CA ASN A 5 -14.32 32.17 -11.42
C ASN A 5 -13.17 31.22 -11.05
N LEU A 6 -12.07 31.30 -11.83
CA LEU A 6 -10.87 30.47 -11.67
C LEU A 6 -10.06 30.79 -10.41
N GLU A 7 -10.33 31.90 -9.73
CA GLU A 7 -9.66 32.22 -8.45
C GLU A 7 -10.05 31.27 -7.33
N MET A 8 -11.28 30.72 -7.34
CA MET A 8 -11.69 29.68 -6.36
C MET A 8 -11.14 28.28 -6.67
N LEU A 9 -10.49 28.10 -7.83
CA LEU A 9 -9.81 26.85 -8.20
C LEU A 9 -8.30 26.90 -7.92
N ARG A 10 -7.76 28.06 -7.53
CA ARG A 10 -6.38 28.17 -7.08
C ARG A 10 -6.32 27.77 -5.61
N LEU A 11 -6.10 26.48 -5.37
CA LEU A 11 -5.57 26.03 -4.09
C LEU A 11 -4.31 26.84 -3.82
N SER A 12 -4.25 27.52 -2.67
CA SER A 12 -3.03 28.18 -2.25
C SER A 12 -1.94 27.10 -2.10
N THR A 13 -0.69 27.46 -2.31
CA THR A 13 0.44 26.50 -2.17
C THR A 13 0.53 25.86 -0.78
N GLU A 14 -0.17 26.43 0.22
CA GLU A 14 -0.29 25.93 1.58
C GLU A 14 -1.42 24.89 1.75
N GLU A 15 -2.45 24.91 0.89
CA GLU A 15 -3.55 23.94 0.87
C GLU A 15 -3.21 22.68 0.07
N VAL A 16 -2.16 22.73 -0.75
CA VAL A 16 -1.59 21.55 -1.41
C VAL A 16 -0.70 20.86 -0.39
N LEU A 17 -1.17 19.72 0.14
CA LEU A 17 -0.38 18.83 1.00
C LEU A 17 1.07 18.76 0.49
N GLU A 18 2.01 19.12 1.36
CA GLU A 18 3.41 19.13 0.98
C GLU A 18 3.82 17.72 0.50
N ARG A 19 4.79 17.63 -0.43
CA ARG A 19 5.25 16.33 -0.98
C ARG A 19 5.65 15.33 0.13
N SER A 20 6.16 15.84 1.24
CA SER A 20 6.47 15.11 2.47
C SER A 20 5.25 14.48 3.14
N GLN A 21 4.11 15.20 3.17
CA GLN A 21 2.84 14.74 3.69
C GLN A 21 2.18 13.74 2.74
N MET A 22 2.22 13.99 1.42
CA MET A 22 1.76 13.01 0.43
C MET A 22 2.53 11.69 0.51
N LYS A 23 3.84 11.72 0.79
CA LYS A 23 4.66 10.51 1.03
C LYS A 23 4.21 9.71 2.27
N LYS A 24 3.62 10.39 3.26
CA LYS A 24 3.05 9.75 4.46
C LYS A 24 1.69 9.10 4.16
N ILE A 25 0.91 9.69 3.24
CA ILE A 25 -0.39 9.15 2.79
C ILE A 25 -0.22 7.90 1.91
N THR A 26 0.87 7.79 1.15
CA THR A 26 1.19 6.62 0.31
C THR A 26 1.90 5.48 1.07
N GLY A 27 1.87 5.46 2.40
CA GLY A 27 2.28 4.30 3.21
C GLY A 27 3.76 3.89 3.14
N GLY A 28 4.63 4.73 2.58
CA GLY A 28 6.03 4.37 2.27
C GLY A 28 7.07 5.09 3.13
N TYR A 29 7.14 4.77 4.43
CA TYR A 29 8.34 5.05 5.22
C TYR A 29 9.22 3.79 5.21
N GLY A 30 10.38 3.87 4.55
CA GLY A 30 11.31 2.74 4.41
C GLY A 30 10.95 1.83 3.24
N GLY A 31 11.97 1.31 2.54
CA GLY A 31 11.86 0.67 1.22
C GLY A 31 10.62 -0.20 1.04
N THR A 32 9.90 0.02 -0.05
CA THR A 32 8.82 -0.89 -0.46
C THR A 32 9.46 -2.14 -1.04
N TYR A 33 9.26 -3.27 -0.38
CA TYR A 33 9.74 -4.56 -0.84
C TYR A 33 8.60 -5.32 -1.51
N ASN A 34 8.91 -5.99 -2.62
CA ASN A 34 7.95 -6.84 -3.30
C ASN A 34 7.99 -8.23 -2.65
N TYR A 35 6.86 -8.65 -2.12
CA TYR A 35 6.68 -9.96 -1.50
C TYR A 35 5.76 -10.82 -2.36
N TYR A 36 6.10 -12.10 -2.46
CA TYR A 36 5.23 -13.13 -3.02
C TYR A 36 4.56 -13.89 -1.89
N CYS A 37 3.24 -13.84 -1.79
CA CYS A 37 2.48 -14.49 -0.74
C CYS A 37 1.64 -15.64 -1.29
N THR A 38 1.50 -16.69 -0.49
CA THR A 38 0.73 -17.91 -0.82
C THR A 38 -0.13 -18.31 0.38
N CYS A 39 -1.41 -18.56 0.14
CA CYS A 39 -2.32 -19.08 1.17
C CYS A 39 -2.04 -20.54 1.47
N LYS A 40 -2.18 -20.91 2.74
CA LYS A 40 -2.10 -22.31 3.22
C LYS A 40 -3.48 -22.79 3.61
N GLY A 41 -3.88 -23.96 3.12
CA GLY A 41 -5.21 -24.51 3.36
C GLY A 41 -6.33 -23.87 2.52
N SER A 42 -5.99 -22.96 1.60
CA SER A 42 -6.90 -22.41 0.59
C SER A 42 -6.12 -22.06 -0.68
N VAL A 43 -6.82 -21.93 -1.81
CA VAL A 43 -6.21 -21.43 -3.05
C VAL A 43 -6.02 -19.92 -2.95
N GLY A 44 -4.85 -19.42 -3.36
CA GLY A 44 -4.57 -17.99 -3.44
C GLY A 44 -3.08 -17.68 -3.42
N THR A 45 -2.61 -16.95 -4.43
CA THR A 45 -1.24 -16.42 -4.49
C THR A 45 -1.28 -15.00 -5.03
N TRP A 46 -0.40 -14.14 -4.52
CA TRP A 46 -0.32 -12.75 -4.97
C TRP A 46 1.08 -12.17 -4.77
N TYR A 47 1.34 -11.08 -5.49
CA TYR A 47 2.48 -10.21 -5.23
C TYR A 47 1.97 -8.92 -4.57
N GLY A 48 2.62 -8.49 -3.50
CA GLY A 48 2.29 -7.26 -2.80
C GLY A 48 3.53 -6.44 -2.47
N ASN A 49 3.38 -5.12 -2.53
CA ASN A 49 4.43 -4.18 -2.20
C ASN A 49 4.19 -3.66 -0.78
N TYR A 50 5.03 -4.08 0.15
CA TYR A 50 4.88 -3.77 1.58
C TYR A 50 6.13 -3.05 2.10
N SER A 51 5.94 -2.11 3.02
CA SER A 51 7.02 -1.37 3.67
C SER A 51 7.77 -2.20 4.73
N SER A 52 7.25 -3.36 5.11
CA SER A 52 7.87 -4.27 6.08
C SER A 52 7.38 -5.71 5.92
N PRO A 53 8.12 -6.70 6.46
CA PRO A 53 7.67 -8.10 6.53
C PRO A 53 6.32 -8.27 7.25
N ASN A 54 6.12 -7.57 8.38
CA ASN A 54 4.89 -7.66 9.15
C ASN A 54 3.68 -7.19 8.34
N GLY A 55 3.80 -6.11 7.55
CA GLY A 55 2.72 -5.66 6.69
C GLY A 55 2.32 -6.70 5.61
N ALA A 56 3.28 -7.48 5.12
CA ALA A 56 3.00 -8.59 4.21
C ALA A 56 2.27 -9.73 4.95
N LEU A 57 2.70 -10.08 6.16
CA LEU A 57 2.05 -11.10 6.98
C LEU A 57 0.62 -10.70 7.40
N ASP A 58 0.39 -9.45 7.79
CA ASP A 58 -0.93 -8.94 8.16
C ASP A 58 -1.92 -9.04 6.98
N SER A 59 -1.43 -8.90 5.75
CA SER A 59 -2.26 -9.03 4.55
C SER A 59 -2.80 -10.45 4.34
N ILE A 60 -2.17 -11.48 4.90
CA ILE A 60 -2.64 -12.88 4.80
C ILE A 60 -4.05 -13.01 5.38
N SER A 61 -4.30 -12.40 6.54
CA SER A 61 -5.62 -12.45 7.18
C SER A 61 -6.73 -11.84 6.33
N ASN A 62 -6.37 -10.94 5.41
CA ASN A 62 -7.30 -10.23 4.55
C ASN A 62 -7.53 -10.95 3.20
N TRP A 63 -6.55 -11.72 2.72
CA TRP A 63 -6.55 -12.29 1.37
C TRP A 63 -6.72 -13.81 1.36
N CYS A 64 -6.33 -14.50 2.43
CA CYS A 64 -6.49 -15.93 2.57
C CYS A 64 -7.78 -16.27 3.30
N ALA A 65 -8.69 -16.97 2.62
CA ALA A 65 -9.93 -17.45 3.22
C ALA A 65 -9.70 -18.38 4.43
N SER A 66 -8.57 -19.09 4.46
CA SER A 66 -8.16 -19.90 5.61
C SER A 66 -7.66 -19.07 6.80
N GLY A 67 -7.29 -17.80 6.59
CA GLY A 67 -6.58 -16.97 7.57
C GLY A 67 -5.10 -17.29 7.72
N TYR A 68 -4.56 -18.27 6.97
CA TYR A 68 -3.18 -18.71 7.07
C TYR A 68 -2.47 -18.68 5.70
N GLY A 69 -1.17 -18.39 5.72
CA GLY A 69 -0.35 -18.25 4.52
C GLY A 69 1.11 -18.02 4.87
N THR A 70 1.92 -17.79 3.84
CA THR A 70 3.34 -17.44 3.95
C THR A 70 3.71 -16.44 2.88
N CYS A 71 4.60 -15.51 3.21
CA CYS A 71 5.15 -14.55 2.25
C CYS A 71 6.65 -14.76 2.08
N LEU A 72 7.14 -14.50 0.87
CA LEU A 72 8.53 -14.61 0.48
C LEU A 72 9.06 -13.26 0.01
N TYR A 73 10.24 -12.86 0.47
CA TYR A 73 11.04 -11.81 -0.15
C TYR A 73 12.19 -12.45 -0.92
N GLY A 74 12.07 -12.48 -2.25
CA GLY A 74 12.95 -13.30 -3.08
C GLY A 74 12.82 -14.78 -2.72
N ASN A 75 13.88 -15.38 -2.17
CA ASN A 75 13.90 -16.78 -1.72
C ASN A 75 13.75 -16.95 -0.20
N TYR A 76 13.61 -15.86 0.55
CA TYR A 76 13.52 -15.92 2.02
C TYR A 76 12.07 -15.85 2.48
N GLN A 77 11.65 -16.85 3.26
CA GLN A 77 10.33 -16.85 3.89
C GLN A 77 10.35 -15.97 5.14
N ILE A 78 9.36 -15.09 5.23
CA ILE A 78 9.13 -14.21 6.37
C ILE A 78 7.93 -14.68 7.19
#